data_AF-A0A345U764-F1
#
_entry.id   AF-A0A345U764-F1
#
_cell.length_a   1.000
_cell.length_b   1.000
_cell.length_c   1.000
_cell.angle_alpha   90.00
_cell.angle_beta   90.00
_cell.angle_gamma   90.00
#
_symmetry.space_group_name_H-M   'P 1'
#
loop_
_entity.id
_entity.type
_entity.pdbx_description
1 polymer ?
#
loop_
_entity_poly.entity_id
_entity_poly.type
_entity_poly.pdbx_seq_one_letter_code
_entity_poly.pdbx_strand_id
1 'polypeptide(L)'
;MTYENILNQLEGKWICQRTNYFIHQTKISYDQKEIKLQQVHNTNISQQENNILSHYQLNGINNNQKTYYLFFKKERSEFGQLHKVTNNQIKYYRFKVYTYNCIKIESVKEKIVYYEYIYFINPKFKITISVLKENQKYLAISFISEIQVPN
;
A
#
# COMPACT_ATOMS: atom_id res chain seq x y z
N MET A 1 -17.82 -10.11 -4.39
CA MET A 1 -17.48 -9.17 -3.30
C MET A 1 -16.61 -8.08 -3.88
N THR A 2 -17.04 -6.83 -3.81
CA THR A 2 -16.47 -5.71 -4.58
C THR A 2 -15.16 -5.21 -3.95
N TYR A 3 -14.23 -4.77 -4.80
CA TYR A 3 -12.95 -4.17 -4.41
C TYR A 3 -13.12 -3.00 -3.41
N GLU A 4 -14.26 -2.32 -3.50
CA GLU A 4 -14.66 -1.21 -2.62
C GLU A 4 -14.65 -1.60 -1.14
N ASN A 5 -15.13 -2.80 -0.78
CA ASN A 5 -15.29 -3.17 0.63
C ASN A 5 -13.97 -3.27 1.42
N ILE A 6 -12.88 -3.67 0.77
CA ILE A 6 -11.58 -3.80 1.42
C ILE A 6 -10.74 -2.53 1.29
N LEU A 7 -10.85 -1.80 0.18
CA LEU A 7 -10.14 -0.53 0.01
C LEU A 7 -10.65 0.52 0.99
N ASN A 8 -11.97 0.60 1.21
CA ASN A 8 -12.56 1.54 2.17
C ASN A 8 -12.02 1.36 3.60
N GLN A 9 -11.57 0.15 3.97
CA GLN A 9 -10.97 -0.11 5.29
C GLN A 9 -9.56 0.47 5.45
N LEU A 10 -8.92 0.94 4.37
CA LEU A 10 -7.60 1.57 4.44
C LEU A 10 -7.65 2.98 5.07
N GLU A 11 -8.79 3.66 4.96
CA GLU A 11 -8.97 5.00 5.50
C GLU A 11 -8.82 5.05 7.03
N GLY A 12 -8.21 6.12 7.53
CA GLY A 12 -8.11 6.40 8.96
C GLY A 12 -6.72 6.83 9.39
N LYS A 13 -6.60 7.06 10.70
CA LYS A 13 -5.34 7.36 11.38
C LYS A 13 -4.79 6.07 11.98
N TRP A 14 -3.53 5.76 11.70
CA TRP A 14 -2.90 4.49 12.07
C TRP A 14 -1.61 4.74 12.82
N ILE A 15 -1.41 4.03 13.94
CA ILE A 15 -0.12 3.85 14.58
C ILE A 15 0.54 2.64 13.93
N CYS A 16 1.70 2.84 13.32
CA CYS A 16 2.45 1.81 12.62
C CYS A 16 3.70 1.44 13.41
N GLN A 17 3.89 0.15 13.65
CA GLN A 17 5.16 -0.45 14.05
C GLN A 17 5.69 -1.27 12.89
N ARG A 18 6.84 -0.88 12.32
CA ARG A 18 7.51 -1.60 11.25
C ARG A 18 8.81 -2.22 11.76
N THR A 19 9.07 -3.44 11.31
CA THR A 19 10.35 -4.14 11.48
C THR A 19 10.82 -4.62 10.11
N ASN A 20 12.06 -4.28 9.74
CA ASN A 20 12.69 -4.71 8.50
C ASN A 20 13.83 -5.68 8.82
N TYR A 21 13.85 -6.82 8.14
CA TYR A 21 14.85 -7.86 8.24
C TYR A 21 15.65 -7.88 6.94
N PHE A 22 16.93 -7.49 6.99
CA PHE A 22 17.84 -7.53 5.85
C PHE A 22 18.61 -8.85 5.86
N ILE A 23 18.19 -9.77 4.99
CA ILE A 23 18.51 -11.21 5.09
C ILE A 23 20.03 -11.47 5.03
N HIS A 24 20.72 -10.86 4.07
CA HIS A 24 22.15 -11.09 3.86
C HIS A 24 23.07 -10.25 4.77
N GLN A 25 22.52 -9.27 5.48
CA GLN A 25 23.28 -8.38 6.37
C GLN A 25 23.08 -8.73 7.85
N THR A 26 22.24 -9.73 8.14
CA THR A 26 21.78 -10.08 9.50
C THR A 26 21.37 -8.87 10.33
N LYS A 27 20.81 -7.86 9.64
CA LYS A 27 20.47 -6.56 10.22
C LYS A 27 18.97 -6.44 10.37
N ILE A 28 18.55 -5.95 11.51
CA ILE A 28 17.17 -5.62 11.81
C ILE A 28 17.07 -4.11 12.03
N SER A 29 16.05 -3.48 11.46
CA SER A 29 15.69 -2.11 11.80
C SER A 29 14.23 -2.03 12.19
N TYR A 30 13.90 -1.10 13.07
CA TYR A 30 12.54 -0.85 13.50
C TYR A 30 12.23 0.65 13.42
N ASP A 31 10.98 0.96 13.06
CA ASP A 31 10.46 2.32 13.08
C ASP A 31 9.01 2.33 13.56
N GLN A 32 8.68 3.37 14.31
CA GLN A 32 7.32 3.71 14.70
C GLN A 32 6.94 5.04 14.06
N LYS A 33 5.69 5.12 13.60
CA LYS A 33 5.14 6.38 13.10
C LYS A 33 3.63 6.36 13.12
N GLU A 34 3.07 7.55 13.18
CA GLU A 34 1.66 7.77 12.86
C GLU A 34 1.51 8.15 11.39
N ILE A 35 0.50 7.57 10.75
CA ILE A 35 0.09 7.94 9.40
C ILE A 35 -1.40 8.23 9.37
N LYS A 36 -1.80 9.12 8.46
CA LYS A 36 -3.22 9.35 8.14
C LYS A 36 -3.44 9.07 6.66
N LEU A 37 -4.32 8.11 6.37
CA LEU A 37 -4.85 7.84 5.05
C LEU A 37 -6.25 8.45 4.96
N GLN A 38 -6.45 9.38 4.04
CA GLN A 38 -7.74 10.02 3.80
C GLN A 38 -8.19 9.74 2.38
N GLN A 39 -9.43 9.33 2.20
CA GLN A 39 -9.99 9.21 0.86
C GLN A 39 -10.21 10.61 0.29
N VAL A 40 -9.79 10.82 -0.95
CA VAL A 40 -9.95 12.10 -1.65
C VAL A 40 -10.98 11.93 -2.74
N HIS A 41 -12.09 12.62 -2.60
CA HIS A 41 -13.11 12.74 -3.63
C HIS A 41 -12.81 14.00 -4.45
N ASN A 42 -12.77 13.89 -5.79
CA ASN A 42 -12.47 14.96 -6.74
C ASN A 42 -11.04 15.55 -6.69
N THR A 43 -10.17 15.00 -7.54
CA THR A 43 -9.04 15.74 -8.11
C THR A 43 -9.19 15.75 -9.62
N ASN A 44 -8.93 16.87 -10.28
CA ASN A 44 -8.91 17.06 -11.75
C ASN A 44 -8.04 16.05 -12.54
N ILE A 45 -7.42 15.08 -11.86
CA ILE A 45 -6.78 13.87 -12.39
C ILE A 45 -7.81 12.91 -13.01
N SER A 46 -9.11 13.04 -12.69
CA SER A 46 -10.17 12.10 -13.05
C SER A 46 -10.73 12.19 -14.48
N GLN A 47 -10.19 13.05 -15.37
CA GLN A 47 -10.77 13.22 -16.71
C GLN A 47 -10.23 12.26 -17.79
N GLN A 48 -9.23 11.42 -17.50
CA GLN A 48 -8.67 10.52 -18.52
C GLN A 48 -8.88 9.02 -18.31
N GLU A 49 -9.29 8.55 -17.14
CA GLU A 49 -9.46 7.11 -16.90
C GLU A 49 -10.76 6.78 -16.15
N ASN A 50 -11.77 6.31 -16.89
CA ASN A 50 -13.11 5.92 -16.40
C ASN A 50 -13.14 4.71 -15.44
N ASN A 51 -12.02 4.33 -14.81
CA ASN A 51 -11.87 3.07 -14.06
C ASN A 51 -11.23 3.25 -12.66
N ILE A 52 -11.30 4.44 -12.07
CA ILE A 52 -10.78 4.70 -10.72
C ILE A 52 -11.69 4.04 -9.69
N LEU A 53 -11.12 3.21 -8.81
CA LEU A 53 -11.81 2.62 -7.67
C LEU A 53 -11.70 3.50 -6.42
N SER A 54 -10.50 4.01 -6.14
CA SER A 54 -10.25 4.78 -4.92
C SER A 54 -9.01 5.67 -5.06
N HIS A 55 -9.03 6.80 -4.37
CA HIS A 55 -7.92 7.74 -4.28
C HIS A 55 -7.66 8.06 -2.81
N TYR A 56 -6.44 7.77 -2.34
CA TYR A 56 -6.02 8.09 -0.98
C TYR A 56 -4.88 9.09 -0.97
N GLN A 57 -4.95 10.06 -0.07
CA GLN A 57 -3.83 10.89 0.33
C GLN A 57 -3.26 10.35 1.64
N LEU A 58 -1.95 10.05 1.62
CA LEU A 58 -1.17 9.70 2.79
C LEU A 58 -0.44 10.95 3.30
N ASN A 59 -0.72 11.31 4.55
CA ASN A 59 -0.02 12.35 5.27
C ASN A 59 0.78 11.70 6.41
N GLY A 60 2.10 11.88 6.40
CA GLY A 60 2.93 11.62 7.57
C GLY A 60 2.93 12.85 8.47
N ILE A 61 2.79 12.68 9.79
CA ILE A 61 2.72 13.80 10.73
C ILE A 61 3.99 14.68 10.68
N ASN A 62 5.13 14.07 10.34
CA ASN A 62 6.44 14.72 10.45
C ASN A 62 7.04 15.17 9.11
N ASN A 63 6.31 15.04 7.99
CA ASN A 63 6.88 15.35 6.68
C ASN A 63 5.84 15.99 5.76
N ASN A 64 6.11 17.20 5.27
CA ASN A 64 5.24 17.95 4.35
C ASN A 64 5.07 17.29 2.96
N GLN A 65 5.64 16.10 2.76
CA GLN A 65 5.53 15.34 1.53
C GLN A 65 4.18 14.63 1.47
N LYS A 66 3.34 15.07 0.54
CA LYS A 66 2.08 14.39 0.21
C LYS A 66 2.36 13.20 -0.70
N THR A 67 1.83 12.04 -0.34
CA THR A 67 1.84 10.86 -1.20
C THR A 67 0.42 10.51 -1.57
N TYR A 68 0.16 10.27 -2.85
CA TYR A 68 -1.16 9.83 -3.31
C TYR A 68 -1.10 8.39 -3.80
N TYR A 69 -2.14 7.62 -3.47
CA TYR A 69 -2.35 6.26 -3.93
C TYR A 69 -3.62 6.22 -4.76
N LEU A 70 -3.49 5.87 -6.04
CA LEU A 70 -4.58 5.81 -7.00
C LEU A 70 -4.80 4.35 -7.40
N PHE A 71 -5.98 3.80 -7.07
CA PHE A 71 -6.37 2.43 -7.40
C PHE A 71 -7.29 2.45 -8.62
N PHE A 72 -6.95 1.67 -9.64
CA PHE A 72 -7.73 1.51 -10.87
C PHE A 72 -8.05 0.05 -11.12
N LYS A 73 -9.22 -0.23 -11.68
CA LYS A 73 -9.53 -1.58 -12.16
C LYS A 73 -10.48 -1.57 -13.35
N LYS A 74 -10.04 -2.22 -14.44
CA LYS A 74 -10.88 -2.54 -15.58
C LYS A 74 -11.75 -3.75 -15.25
N GLU A 75 -13.04 -3.72 -15.60
CA GLU A 75 -14.04 -4.74 -15.22
C GLU A 75 -13.61 -6.19 -15.48
N ARG A 76 -12.92 -6.44 -16.60
CA ARG A 76 -12.53 -7.80 -17.05
C ARG A 76 -11.11 -8.22 -16.66
N SER A 77 -10.36 -7.38 -15.94
CA SER A 77 -8.98 -7.70 -15.57
C SER A 77 -8.93 -8.45 -14.24
N GLU A 78 -8.11 -9.50 -14.12
CA GLU A 78 -7.86 -10.16 -12.82
C GLU A 78 -7.22 -9.17 -11.83
N PHE A 79 -6.32 -8.33 -12.30
CA PHE A 79 -5.56 -7.37 -11.50
C PHE A 79 -6.10 -5.95 -11.65
N GLY A 80 -5.96 -5.14 -10.61
CA GLY A 80 -6.03 -3.69 -10.70
C GLY A 80 -4.63 -3.06 -10.80
N GLN A 81 -4.60 -1.77 -11.09
CA GLN A 81 -3.38 -0.96 -11.13
C GLN A 81 -3.35 -0.02 -9.92
N LEU A 82 -2.17 0.13 -9.32
CA LEU A 82 -1.94 1.06 -8.23
C LEU A 82 -0.82 2.01 -8.62
N HIS A 83 -1.12 3.31 -8.68
CA HIS A 83 -0.14 4.35 -8.89
C HIS A 83 0.16 5.03 -7.55
N LYS A 84 1.43 5.00 -7.14
CA LYS A 84 1.92 5.77 -5.99
C LYS A 84 2.59 7.04 -6.52
N VAL A 85 1.93 8.17 -6.34
CA VAL A 85 2.40 9.48 -6.77
C VAL A 85 3.05 10.18 -5.59
N THR A 86 4.29 10.62 -5.78
CA THR A 86 5.05 11.48 -4.87
C THR A 86 5.54 12.69 -5.65
N ASN A 87 5.96 13.77 -4.97
CA ASN A 87 6.25 15.09 -5.56
C ASN A 87 6.92 15.07 -6.95
N ASN A 88 7.86 14.15 -7.23
CA ASN A 88 8.57 14.09 -8.51
C ASN A 88 8.51 12.72 -9.22
N GLN A 89 7.80 11.73 -8.69
CA GLN A 89 7.85 10.36 -9.20
C GLN A 89 6.52 9.64 -9.06
N ILE A 90 6.15 8.91 -10.12
CA ILE A 90 5.06 7.94 -10.11
C ILE A 90 5.67 6.55 -10.11
N LYS A 91 5.30 5.75 -9.11
CA LYS A 91 5.64 4.32 -9.04
C LYS A 91 4.40 3.49 -9.39
N TYR A 92 4.60 2.50 -10.24
CA TYR A 92 3.53 1.65 -10.76
C TYR A 92 3.56 0.27 -10.11
N TYR A 93 2.38 -0.16 -9.68
CA TYR A 93 2.16 -1.45 -9.05
C TYR A 93 0.92 -2.10 -9.67
N ARG A 94 0.82 -3.41 -9.53
CA ARG A 94 -0.42 -4.16 -9.72
C ARG A 94 -0.94 -4.56 -8.36
N PHE A 95 -2.25 -4.71 -8.25
CA PHE A 95 -2.85 -5.24 -7.03
C PHE A 95 -3.99 -6.18 -7.34
N LYS A 96 -4.32 -7.07 -6.41
CA LYS A 96 -5.55 -7.85 -6.44
C LYS A 96 -6.04 -8.11 -5.03
N VAL A 97 -7.35 -8.29 -4.89
CA VAL A 97 -7.94 -8.85 -3.69
C VAL A 97 -7.59 -10.34 -3.68
N TYR A 98 -6.70 -10.74 -2.77
CA TYR A 98 -6.21 -12.12 -2.66
C TYR A 98 -7.19 -12.99 -1.87
N THR A 99 -7.73 -12.44 -0.79
CA THR A 99 -8.85 -12.98 0.00
C THR A 99 -9.76 -11.83 0.42
N TYR A 100 -10.91 -12.10 1.02
CA TYR A 100 -11.88 -11.06 1.43
C TYR A 100 -11.29 -10.00 2.39
N ASN A 101 -10.21 -10.31 3.09
CA ASN A 101 -9.51 -9.44 4.02
C ASN A 101 -8.02 -9.24 3.67
N CYS A 102 -7.60 -9.60 2.46
CA CYS A 102 -6.21 -9.44 2.03
C CYS A 102 -6.08 -8.78 0.65
N ILE A 103 -5.28 -7.72 0.58
CA ILE A 103 -4.85 -7.10 -0.67
C ILE A 103 -3.41 -7.54 -0.92
N LYS A 104 -3.14 -8.08 -2.10
CA LYS A 104 -1.79 -8.29 -2.60
C LYS A 104 -1.42 -7.16 -3.56
N ILE A 105 -0.29 -6.51 -3.33
CA ILE A 105 0.33 -5.51 -4.21
C ILE A 105 1.67 -6.06 -4.70
N GLU A 106 1.98 -5.85 -5.97
CA GLU A 106 3.24 -6.31 -6.56
C GLU A 106 3.81 -5.32 -7.58
N SER A 107 5.13 -5.30 -7.69
CA SER A 107 5.86 -4.58 -8.73
C SER A 107 7.08 -5.37 -9.16
N VAL A 108 7.33 -5.39 -10.46
CA VAL A 108 8.51 -6.01 -11.06
C VAL A 108 9.17 -4.95 -11.92
N LYS A 109 10.41 -4.60 -11.60
CA LYS A 109 11.22 -3.69 -12.40
C LYS A 109 12.60 -4.30 -12.58
N GLU A 110 12.93 -4.61 -13.83
CA GLU A 110 14.20 -5.27 -14.20
C GLU A 110 14.40 -6.55 -13.36
N LYS A 111 15.40 -6.55 -12.48
CA LYS A 111 15.77 -7.68 -11.62
C LYS A 111 15.16 -7.60 -10.22
N ILE A 112 14.46 -6.50 -9.91
CA ILE A 112 13.89 -6.21 -8.60
C ILE A 112 12.40 -6.58 -8.59
N VAL A 113 12.02 -7.39 -7.60
CA VAL A 113 10.65 -7.83 -7.39
C VAL A 113 10.21 -7.41 -6.00
N TYR A 114 9.03 -6.78 -5.94
CA TYR A 114 8.38 -6.35 -4.71
C TYR A 114 7.02 -7.03 -4.58
N TYR A 115 6.76 -7.58 -3.40
CA TYR A 115 5.43 -8.02 -2.99
C TYR A 115 5.05 -7.35 -1.68
N GLU A 116 3.77 -7.05 -1.52
CA GLU A 116 3.18 -6.58 -0.28
C GLU A 116 1.82 -7.25 -0.09
N TYR A 117 1.56 -7.73 1.12
CA TYR A 117 0.28 -8.26 1.52
C TYR A 117 -0.23 -7.41 2.67
N ILE A 118 -1.34 -6.73 2.46
CA ILE A 118 -2.08 -6.01 3.52
C ILE A 118 -3.20 -6.92 3.97
N TYR A 119 -3.14 -7.42 5.20
CA TYR A 119 -4.11 -8.35 5.77
C TYR A 119 -4.83 -7.69 6.95
N PHE A 120 -6.14 -7.52 6.82
CA PHE A 120 -7.00 -7.02 7.89
C PHE A 120 -7.35 -8.17 8.83
N ILE A 121 -6.85 -8.08 10.06
CA ILE A 121 -7.24 -8.97 11.16
C ILE A 121 -8.65 -8.60 11.61
N ASN A 122 -8.92 -7.29 11.70
CA ASN A 122 -10.23 -6.70 11.88
C ASN A 122 -10.22 -5.24 11.33
N PRO A 123 -11.36 -4.52 11.31
CA PRO A 123 -11.41 -3.17 10.73
C PRO A 123 -10.46 -2.14 11.37
N LYS A 124 -10.00 -2.36 12.61
CA LYS A 124 -9.10 -1.46 13.35
C LYS A 124 -7.67 -2.00 13.46
N PHE A 125 -7.38 -3.18 12.93
CA PHE A 125 -6.05 -3.79 13.02
C PHE A 125 -5.71 -4.54 11.73
N LYS A 126 -4.61 -4.12 11.10
CA LYS A 126 -4.06 -4.78 9.93
C LYS A 126 -2.58 -5.06 10.12
N ILE A 127 -2.11 -6.08 9.42
CA ILE A 127 -0.70 -6.39 9.27
C ILE A 127 -0.32 -6.24 7.81
N THR A 128 0.87 -5.70 7.57
CA THR A 128 1.44 -5.61 6.22
C THR A 128 2.75 -6.38 6.18
N ILE A 129 2.85 -7.33 5.26
CA ILE A 129 4.07 -8.09 5.01
C ILE A 129 4.59 -7.72 3.63
N SER A 130 5.80 -7.17 3.58
CA SER A 130 6.45 -6.81 2.32
C SER A 130 7.71 -7.65 2.10
N VAL A 131 7.96 -8.02 0.85
CA VAL A 131 9.12 -8.81 0.43
C VAL A 131 9.79 -8.11 -0.73
N LEU A 132 11.11 -7.89 -0.62
CA LEU A 132 11.95 -7.36 -1.66
C LEU A 132 12.94 -8.43 -2.12
N LYS A 133 12.99 -8.69 -3.43
CA LYS A 133 13.94 -9.59 -4.07
C LYS A 133 14.73 -8.87 -5.14
N GLU A 134 15.97 -9.31 -5.35
CA GLU A 134 16.78 -8.95 -6.51
C GLU A 134 17.43 -10.21 -7.07
N ASN A 135 17.37 -10.42 -8.38
CA ASN A 135 17.89 -11.64 -9.03
C ASN A 135 17.37 -12.92 -8.36
N GLN A 136 16.08 -12.95 -8.02
CA GLN A 136 15.38 -14.04 -7.30
C GLN A 136 15.85 -14.29 -5.85
N LYS A 137 16.85 -13.57 -5.35
CA LYS A 137 17.33 -13.67 -3.95
C LYS A 137 16.56 -12.70 -3.05
N TYR A 138 16.24 -13.13 -1.84
CA TYR A 138 15.57 -12.31 -0.85
C TYR A 138 16.53 -11.26 -0.27
N LEU A 139 16.23 -9.98 -0.47
CA LEU A 139 17.04 -8.89 0.10
C LEU A 139 16.53 -8.48 1.47
N ALA A 140 15.22 -8.23 1.56
CA ALA A 140 14.59 -7.76 2.78
C ALA A 140 13.15 -8.24 2.90
N ILE A 141 12.72 -8.41 4.13
CA ILE A 141 11.33 -8.65 4.51
C ILE A 141 10.93 -7.59 5.52
N SER A 142 9.75 -7.00 5.36
CA SER A 142 9.19 -6.06 6.32
C SER A 142 7.93 -6.65 6.92
N PHE A 143 7.82 -6.59 8.24
CA PHE A 143 6.59 -6.84 8.97
C PHE A 143 6.12 -5.53 9.58
N ILE A 144 4.87 -5.17 9.33
CA ILE A 144 4.27 -3.93 9.82
C ILE A 144 2.98 -4.32 10.52
N SER A 145 2.81 -3.86 11.75
CA SER A 145 1.53 -3.90 12.45
C SER A 145 0.97 -2.49 12.53
N GLU A 146 -0.31 -2.35 12.22
CA GLU A 146 -0.97 -1.05 12.09
C GLU A 146 -2.30 -1.08 12.84
N ILE A 147 -2.39 -0.26 13.89
CA ILE A 147 -3.58 -0.14 14.72
C ILE A 147 -4.24 1.20 14.44
N GLN A 148 -5.53 1.18 14.14
CA GLN A 148 -6.31 2.37 13.88
C GLN A 148 -6.60 3.08 15.21
N VAL A 149 -6.43 4.40 15.23
CA VAL A 149 -6.74 5.25 16.39
C VAL A 149 -7.88 6.21 16.06
N PRO A 150 -8.62 6.68 17.08
CA PRO A 150 -9.59 7.75 16.91
C PRO A 150 -8.94 8.98 16.25
N ASN A 151 -9.74 9.68 15.44
CA ASN A 151 -9.32 10.94 14.80
C ASN A 151 -9.12 12.05 15.82
#